data_AF-A0A7W1RNG9-F1
#
_entry.id   AF-A0A7W1RNG9-F1
#
_cell.length_a   1.000
_cell.length_b   1.000
_cell.length_c   1.000
_cell.angle_alpha   90.00
_cell.angle_beta   90.00
_cell.angle_gamma   90.00
#
_symmetry.space_group_name_H-M   'P 1'
#
loop_
_entity.id
_entity.type
_entity.pdbx_description
1 polymer ?
#
loop_
_entity_poly.entity_id
_entity_poly.type
_entity_poly.pdbx_seq_one_letter_code
_entity_poly.pdbx_strand_id
1 'polypeptide(L)' 'MTPQKRFSGTEPLLLESYESLQASQGAKNPRTRLALQRLVALYDNWGELDPANTYRTKLAGGNF' A
#
# COMPACT_ATOMS: atom_id res chain seq x y z
N MET A 1 -21.52 -6.42 10.17
CA MET A 1 -20.46 -5.43 10.40
C MET A 1 -19.84 -5.11 9.05
N THR A 2 -20.13 -3.95 8.48
CA THR A 2 -19.59 -3.56 7.18
C THR A 2 -18.08 -3.35 7.28
N PRO A 3 -17.27 -3.90 6.35
CA PRO A 3 -15.82 -3.76 6.36
C PRO A 3 -15.35 -2.29 6.37
N GLN A 4 -16.17 -1.37 5.89
CA GLN A 4 -15.85 0.06 5.73
C GLN A 4 -15.33 0.75 7.01
N LYS A 5 -15.78 0.37 8.21
CA LYS A 5 -15.47 1.16 9.42
C LYS A 5 -14.05 0.97 9.97
N ARG A 6 -13.36 -0.13 9.61
CA ARG A 6 -11.98 -0.38 10.08
C ARG A 6 -10.92 0.14 9.11
N PHE A 7 -11.27 0.35 7.85
CA PHE A 7 -10.29 0.66 6.82
C PHE A 7 -10.00 2.17 6.70
N SER A 8 -10.95 3.04 7.02
CA SER A 8 -10.77 4.50 6.99
C SER A 8 -9.66 5.02 7.93
N GLY A 9 -9.34 4.30 9.00
CA GLY A 9 -8.20 4.64 9.88
C GLY A 9 -6.90 3.93 9.52
N THR A 10 -6.96 2.87 8.73
CA THR A 10 -5.80 2.01 8.42
C THR A 10 -5.08 2.48 7.16
N GLU A 11 -5.82 3.01 6.18
CA GLU A 11 -5.27 3.62 4.97
C GLU A 11 -4.23 4.71 5.26
N PRO A 12 -4.51 5.77 6.05
CA PRO A 12 -3.54 6.83 6.30
C PRO A 12 -2.28 6.32 7.01
N LEU A 13 -2.42 5.36 7.93
CA LEU A 13 -1.28 4.76 8.63
C LEU A 13 -0.37 3.96 7.69
N LEU A 14 -0.95 3.23 6.74
CA LEU A 14 -0.18 2.46 5.76
C LEU A 14 0.47 3.36 4.70
N LEU A 15 -0.21 4.44 4.30
CA LEU A 15 0.34 5.46 3.41
C LEU A 15 1.52 6.18 4.04
N GLU A 16 1.37 6.68 5.26
CA GLU A 16 2.45 7.35 5.99
C GLU A 16 3.66 6.41 6.17
N SER A 17 3.42 5.15 6.52
CA SER A 17 4.48 4.15 6.64
C SER A 17 5.19 3.92 5.30
N TYR A 18 4.45 3.81 4.20
CA TYR A 18 5.03 3.66 2.86
C TYR A 18 5.87 4.89 2.46
N GLU A 19 5.36 6.10 2.64
CA GLU A 19 6.05 7.34 2.30
C GLU A 19 7.33 7.51 3.13
N SER A 20 7.25 7.27 4.44
CA SER A 20 8.40 7.33 5.34
C SER A 20 9.47 6.29 4.97
N LEU A 21 9.07 5.06 4.65
CA LEU A 21 9.98 4.01 4.18
C LEU A 21 10.58 4.33 2.81
N GLN A 22 9.79 4.88 1.89
CA GLN A 22 10.27 5.30 0.58
C GLN A 22 11.27 6.45 0.69
N ALA A 23 11.00 7.46 1.52
CA ALA A 23 11.88 8.61 1.72
C ALA A 23 13.18 8.22 2.44
N SER A 24 13.11 7.34 3.45
CA SER A 24 14.28 6.95 4.25
C SER A 24 15.13 5.85 3.60
N GLN A 25 14.51 4.90 2.91
CA GLN A 25 15.16 3.66 2.48
C GLN A 25 15.03 3.38 0.97
N GLY A 26 14.25 4.19 0.24
CA GLY A 26 14.05 4.05 -1.19
C GLY A 26 13.01 2.99 -1.57
N ALA A 27 12.58 3.03 -2.83
CA ALA A 27 11.54 2.15 -3.38
C ALA A 27 11.95 0.67 -3.44
N LYS A 28 13.25 0.37 -3.57
CA LYS A 28 13.77 -1.00 -3.69
C LYS A 28 13.90 -1.73 -2.35
N ASN A 29 13.74 -1.02 -1.23
CA ASN A 29 13.88 -1.63 0.09
C ASN A 29 12.78 -2.68 0.35
N PRO A 30 13.11 -3.85 0.91
CA PRO A 30 12.13 -4.87 1.29
C PRO A 30 10.98 -4.33 2.17
N ARG A 31 11.26 -3.39 3.07
CA ARG A 31 10.26 -2.76 3.94
C ARG A 31 9.27 -1.89 3.16
N THR A 32 9.77 -1.10 2.21
CA THR A 32 8.93 -0.28 1.32
C THR A 32 8.01 -1.16 0.47
N ARG A 33 8.54 -2.27 -0.07
CA ARG A 33 7.74 -3.27 -0.80
C ARG A 33 6.69 -3.94 0.07
N LEU A 34 7.02 -4.26 1.32
CA LEU A 34 6.06 -4.83 2.27
C LEU A 34 4.92 -3.86 2.60
N ALA A 35 5.23 -2.56 2.74
CA ALA A 35 4.21 -1.53 2.93
C ALA A 35 3.27 -1.43 1.71
N LEU A 36 3.80 -1.49 0.49
CA LEU A 36 3.00 -1.56 -0.74
C LEU A 36 2.10 -2.80 -0.79
N GLN A 37 2.61 -3.98 -0.42
CA GLN A 37 1.81 -5.21 -0.38
C GLN A 37 0.64 -5.09 0.60
N ARG A 38 0.85 -4.45 1.75
CA ARG A 38 -0.21 -4.21 2.75
C ARG A 38 -1.26 -3.24 2.23
N LEU A 39 -0.87 -2.19 1.50
CA LEU A 39 -1.80 -1.28 0.83
C LEU A 39 -2.65 -2.03 -0.21
N VAL A 40 -2.03 -2.83 -1.09
CA VAL A 40 -2.75 -3.65 -2.07
C VAL A 40 -3.78 -4.56 -1.38
N ALA A 41 -3.37 -5.29 -0.33
CA ALA A 41 -4.26 -6.19 0.39
C ALA A 41 -5.39 -5.46 1.12
N LEU A 42 -5.13 -4.24 1.62
CA LEU A 42 -6.15 -3.38 2.22
C LEU A 42 -7.23 -3.04 1.19
N TYR A 43 -6.83 -2.52 0.04
CA TYR A 43 -7.76 -2.08 -1.00
C TYR A 43 -8.49 -3.27 -1.65
N ASP A 44 -7.84 -4.42 -1.82
CA ASP A 44 -8.50 -5.66 -2.23
C ASP A 44 -9.61 -6.08 -1.25
N ASN A 45 -9.33 -6.04 0.06
CA ASN A 45 -10.31 -6.37 1.09
C ASN A 45 -11.41 -5.31 1.25
N TRP A 46 -11.13 -4.06 0.88
CA TRP A 46 -12.13 -3.00 0.82
C TRP A 46 -13.06 -3.19 -0.41
N GLY A 47 -12.52 -3.76 -1.50
CA GLY A 47 -13.20 -3.88 -2.79
C GLY A 47 -12.87 -2.73 -3.75
N GLU A 48 -11.90 -1.88 -3.41
CA GLU A 48 -11.42 -0.79 -4.26
C GLU A 48 -10.25 -1.26 -5.11
N LEU A 49 -10.53 -1.85 -6.27
CA LEU A 49 -9.50 -2.42 -7.14
C LEU A 49 -8.60 -1.38 -7.81
N ASP A 50 -9.07 -0.14 -7.96
CA ASP A 50 -8.36 0.93 -8.68
C ASP A 50 -7.08 1.39 -7.93
N PRO A 51 -7.15 1.81 -6.65
CA PRO A 51 -5.95 2.09 -5.87
C PRO A 51 -5.07 0.84 -5.71
N ALA A 52 -5.66 -0.34 -5.50
CA ALA A 52 -4.91 -1.60 -5.38
C ALA A 52 -4.05 -1.85 -6.63
N ASN A 53 -4.58 -1.62 -7.83
CA ASN A 53 -3.87 -1.85 -9.08
C ASN A 53 -2.74 -0.84 -9.30
N THR A 54 -2.92 0.41 -8.86
CA THR A 54 -1.87 1.43 -8.86
C THR A 54 -0.68 0.98 -8.00
N TYR A 55 -0.93 0.51 -6.77
CA TYR A 55 0.14 0.02 -5.89
C TYR A 55 0.75 -1.30 -6.37
N ARG A 56 -0.03 -2.20 -6.98
CA ARG A 56 0.48 -3.41 -7.66
C ARG A 56 1.44 -3.06 -8.78
N THR A 57 1.11 -2.05 -9.58
CA THR A 57 1.99 -1.58 -10.66
C THR A 57 3.28 -0.99 -10.10
N LYS A 58 3.22 -0.24 -9.00
CA LYS A 58 4.43 0.24 -8.29
C LYS A 58 5.27 -0.90 -7.70
N LEU A 59 4.63 -1.96 -7.21
CA LEU A 59 5.29 -3.16 -6.70
C LEU A 59 6.00 -3.95 -7.81
N ALA A 60 5.32 -4.12 -8.95
CA ALA A 60 5.82 -4.83 -10.12
C ALA A 60 6.88 -4.01 -10.90
N GLY A 61 6.71 -2.69 -10.93
CA GLY A 61 7.54 -1.71 -11.65
C GLY A 61 8.88 -1.39 -10.98
N GLY A 62 9.40 -2.24 -10.11
CA GLY A 62 10.77 -2.14 -9.58
C GLY A 62 11.88 -2.35 -10.61
N ASN A 63 11.56 -2.29 -11.91
CA ASN A 63 12.46 -2.48 -13.02
C ASN A 63 11.98 -1.70 -14.24
N PHE A 64 12.28 -0.39 -14.32
CA PHE A 64 12.85 0.32 -15.49
C PHE A 64 13.64 1.52 -14.95
#